data_AF-A0A183V9Z2-F1
#
_entry.id   AF-A0A183V9Z2-F1
#
_cell.length_a   1.000
_cell.length_b   1.000
_cell.length_c   1.000
_cell.angle_alpha   90.00
_cell.angle_beta   90.00
_cell.angle_gamma   90.00
#
_symmetry.space_group_name_H-M   'P 1'
#
loop_
_entity.id
_entity.type
_entity.pdbx_description
1 polymer ?
#
loop_
_entity_poly.entity_id
_entity_poly.type
_entity_poly.pdbx_seq_one_letter_code
_entity_poly.pdbx_strand_id
1 'polypeptide(L)'
;MMLNNIAVKDQRGNVSLAVLKALQRCCELDTGIVSLLLCSNLPVILIINNTFSAPLSELQTASIEMLCALFSTTEKPPFTHYDYFTVEFLGKILSLLDDSSRLIMRFLLNFNAHFDHNESLVVETLRRNHSLAFGQLLIDELNRLRNANDLNAMKMVFDVFTAEPEIISTTFYDNDLRVLGDVLCQDLLDTDIREKITMILEVLERMSCPNGHGDKRQIGDSLQTLLLSKEISDDHKQRAESILRLCQSE
;
A
#
# COMPACT_ATOMS: atom_id res chain seq x y z
N MET A 1 -25.49 12.74 15.38
CA MET A 1 -25.34 13.52 16.63
C MET A 1 -24.52 12.79 17.71
N MET A 2 -24.60 11.45 17.85
CA MET A 2 -23.79 10.71 18.85
C MET A 2 -22.29 10.57 18.51
N LEU A 3 -21.88 10.62 17.24
CA LEU A 3 -20.47 10.43 16.84
C LEU A 3 -19.56 11.66 17.05
N ASN A 4 -20.12 12.85 17.29
CA ASN A 4 -19.34 14.10 17.38
C ASN A 4 -18.62 14.30 18.73
N ASN A 5 -18.76 13.38 19.69
CA ASN A 5 -18.26 13.56 21.06
C ASN A 5 -17.13 12.57 21.45
N ILE A 6 -16.49 11.94 20.47
CA ILE A 6 -15.37 11.01 20.70
C ILE A 6 -14.07 11.82 20.90
N ALA A 7 -13.93 12.49 22.05
CA ALA A 7 -12.67 12.76 22.78
C ALA A 7 -12.80 13.99 23.71
N VAL A 8 -12.68 13.81 25.03
CA VAL A 8 -11.92 14.66 26.00
C VAL A 8 -11.97 14.01 27.41
N LYS A 9 -10.78 13.69 27.97
CA LYS A 9 -10.40 13.38 29.37
C LYS A 9 -11.07 12.19 30.11
N ASP A 10 -10.23 11.19 30.36
CA ASP A 10 -10.29 9.99 31.20
C ASP A 10 -11.50 9.05 31.13
N GLN A 11 -12.72 9.45 31.51
CA GLN A 11 -13.87 8.55 31.39
C GLN A 11 -14.35 8.40 29.94
N ARG A 12 -14.15 9.44 29.11
CA ARG A 12 -14.50 9.39 27.68
C ARG A 12 -13.54 8.57 26.85
N GLY A 13 -12.28 8.39 27.27
CA GLY A 13 -11.29 7.59 26.52
C GLY A 13 -11.71 6.12 26.39
N ASN A 14 -12.15 5.53 27.50
CA ASN A 14 -12.65 4.14 27.52
C ASN A 14 -13.95 3.98 26.73
N VAL A 15 -14.83 4.99 26.77
CA VAL A 15 -16.06 5.00 25.96
C VAL A 15 -15.73 5.11 24.47
N SER A 16 -14.85 6.05 24.10
CA SER A 16 -14.36 6.22 22.72
C SER A 16 -13.74 4.92 22.20
N LEU A 17 -12.89 4.29 23.00
CA LEU A 17 -12.27 3.02 22.67
C LEU A 17 -13.31 1.91 22.46
N ALA A 18 -14.29 1.79 23.36
CA ALA A 18 -15.36 0.81 23.24
C ALA A 18 -16.22 1.05 22.00
N VAL A 19 -16.51 2.32 21.67
CA VAL A 19 -17.24 2.71 20.46
C VAL A 19 -16.44 2.34 19.21
N LEU A 20 -15.14 2.64 19.15
CA LEU A 20 -14.30 2.27 18.01
C LEU A 20 -14.24 0.75 17.81
N LYS A 21 -14.03 -0.01 18.89
CA LYS A 21 -14.07 -1.49 18.83
C LYS A 21 -15.42 -2.02 18.34
N ALA A 22 -16.53 -1.44 18.78
CA ALA A 22 -17.85 -1.82 18.32
C ALA A 22 -18.06 -1.49 16.83
N LEU A 23 -17.65 -0.31 16.37
CA LEU A 23 -17.74 0.09 14.96
C LEU A 23 -16.88 -0.79 14.06
N GLN A 24 -15.67 -1.15 14.49
CA GLN A 24 -14.82 -2.10 13.77
C GLN A 24 -15.53 -3.45 13.58
N ARG A 25 -16.17 -3.99 14.62
CA ARG A 25 -16.97 -5.22 14.49
C ARG A 25 -18.14 -5.05 13.52
N CYS A 26 -18.77 -3.88 13.46
CA CYS A 26 -19.79 -3.61 12.46
C CYS A 26 -19.21 -3.60 11.03
N CYS A 27 -18.02 -3.03 10.82
CA CYS A 27 -17.34 -3.05 9.52
C CYS A 27 -16.98 -4.48 9.05
N GLU A 28 -16.71 -5.39 9.97
CA GLU A 28 -16.46 -6.81 9.65
C GLU A 28 -17.74 -7.55 9.16
N LEU A 29 -18.93 -7.02 9.46
CA LEU A 29 -20.20 -7.66 9.11
C LEU A 29 -20.73 -7.26 7.73
N ASP A 30 -20.52 -6.01 7.32
CA ASP A 30 -21.09 -5.47 6.08
C ASP A 30 -20.23 -4.34 5.50
N THR A 31 -19.86 -4.45 4.23
CA THR A 31 -19.11 -3.42 3.50
C THR A 31 -19.92 -2.15 3.29
N GLY A 32 -21.25 -2.21 3.28
CA GLY A 32 -22.11 -1.02 3.27
C GLY A 32 -21.96 -0.16 4.52
N ILE A 33 -21.59 -0.76 5.66
CA ILE A 33 -21.26 -0.01 6.88
C ILE A 33 -19.91 0.70 6.71
N VAL A 34 -18.94 0.05 6.06
CA VAL A 34 -17.65 0.69 5.72
C VAL A 34 -17.89 1.93 4.87
N SER A 35 -18.66 1.83 3.79
CA SER A 35 -19.02 2.96 2.91
C SER A 35 -19.71 4.09 3.68
N LEU A 36 -20.69 3.76 4.52
CA LEU A 36 -21.43 4.74 5.32
C LEU A 36 -20.50 5.50 6.29
N LEU A 37 -19.59 4.79 6.95
CA LEU A 37 -18.67 5.39 7.91
C LEU A 37 -17.53 6.15 7.21
N LEU A 38 -17.02 5.67 6.09
CA LEU A 38 -16.02 6.34 5.26
C LEU A 38 -16.55 7.69 4.75
N CYS A 39 -17.81 7.72 4.29
CA CYS A 39 -18.49 8.93 3.83
C CYS A 39 -18.94 9.87 4.96
N SER A 40 -18.83 9.46 6.23
CA SER A 40 -19.14 10.28 7.39
C SER A 40 -17.95 11.17 7.79
N ASN A 41 -18.11 11.98 8.85
CA ASN A 41 -17.00 12.74 9.43
C ASN A 41 -16.07 11.89 10.31
N LEU A 42 -16.32 10.59 10.47
CA LEU A 42 -15.52 9.72 11.35
C LEU A 42 -14.02 9.72 10.99
N PRO A 43 -13.59 9.52 9.73
CA PRO A 43 -12.16 9.58 9.37
C PRO A 43 -11.49 10.89 9.82
N VAL A 44 -12.17 12.01 9.59
CA VAL A 44 -11.69 13.35 9.96
C VAL A 44 -11.60 13.52 11.48
N ILE A 45 -12.63 13.08 12.22
CA ILE A 45 -12.64 13.11 13.68
C ILE A 45 -11.48 12.29 14.26
N LEU A 46 -11.19 11.12 13.67
CA LEU A 46 -10.07 10.28 14.10
C LEU A 46 -8.73 10.99 13.92
N ILE A 47 -8.54 11.75 12.84
CA ILE A 47 -7.32 12.54 12.63
C ILE A 47 -7.23 13.68 13.63
N ILE A 48 -8.26 14.53 13.73
CA ILE A 48 -8.21 15.76 14.54
C ILE A 48 -8.03 15.44 16.03
N ASN A 49 -8.67 14.37 16.51
CA ASN A 49 -8.69 14.06 17.94
C ASN A 49 -7.52 13.20 18.40
N ASN A 50 -6.62 12.80 17.49
CA ASN A 50 -5.43 12.02 17.83
C ASN A 50 -4.17 12.76 17.44
N THR A 51 -3.17 12.76 18.34
CA THR A 51 -1.86 13.35 18.06
C THR A 51 -0.89 12.38 17.38
N PHE A 52 -1.24 11.09 17.28
CA PHE A 52 -0.41 9.97 16.80
C PHE A 52 1.09 10.12 17.07
N SER A 53 1.50 9.69 18.25
CA SER A 53 2.88 9.74 18.72
C SER A 53 3.28 8.37 19.25
N ALA A 54 4.51 7.95 18.98
CA ALA A 54 5.03 6.69 19.49
C ALA A 54 5.46 6.81 20.97
N PRO A 55 5.25 5.78 21.80
CA PRO A 55 4.45 4.58 21.51
C PRO A 55 2.95 4.91 21.45
N LEU A 56 2.21 4.22 20.57
CA LEU A 56 0.77 4.43 20.44
C LEU A 56 0.02 4.00 21.70
N SER A 57 -0.85 4.87 22.21
CA SER A 57 -1.85 4.49 23.22
C SER A 57 -2.92 3.57 22.62
N GLU A 58 -3.62 2.82 23.48
CA GLU A 58 -4.68 1.90 23.04
C GLU A 58 -5.76 2.59 22.18
N LEU A 59 -6.12 3.84 22.53
CA LEU A 59 -7.08 4.61 21.75
C LEU A 59 -6.52 5.03 20.38
N GLN A 60 -5.23 5.38 20.28
CA GLN A 60 -4.60 5.71 19.00
C GLN A 60 -4.45 4.46 18.13
N THR A 61 -4.10 3.32 18.71
CA THR A 61 -4.09 2.01 18.03
C THR A 61 -5.46 1.68 17.46
N ALA A 62 -6.52 1.75 18.28
CA ALA A 62 -7.89 1.53 17.82
C ALA A 62 -8.33 2.54 16.75
N SER A 63 -7.83 3.77 16.81
CA SER A 63 -8.10 4.80 15.79
C SER A 63 -7.46 4.42 14.45
N ILE A 64 -6.21 3.97 14.42
CA ILE A 64 -5.55 3.52 13.18
C ILE A 64 -6.17 2.23 12.66
N GLU A 65 -6.54 1.29 13.54
CA GLU A 65 -7.28 0.10 13.14
C GLU A 65 -8.64 0.44 12.51
N MET A 66 -9.35 1.42 13.06
CA MET A 66 -10.59 1.92 12.46
C MET A 66 -10.29 2.54 11.09
N LEU A 67 -9.24 3.37 10.95
CA LEU A 67 -8.83 3.91 9.64
C LEU A 67 -8.48 2.78 8.65
N CYS A 68 -7.80 1.71 9.08
CA CYS A 68 -7.55 0.54 8.25
C CYS A 68 -8.86 -0.07 7.73
N ALA A 69 -9.88 -0.21 8.59
CA ALA A 69 -11.17 -0.75 8.22
C ALA A 69 -11.96 0.19 7.29
N LEU A 70 -11.85 1.51 7.47
CA LEU A 70 -12.53 2.49 6.62
C LEU A 70 -11.95 2.51 5.20
N PHE A 71 -10.64 2.37 5.07
CA PHE A 71 -9.94 2.34 3.78
C PHE A 71 -9.68 0.92 3.26
N SER A 72 -10.31 -0.12 3.83
CA SER A 72 -10.10 -1.50 3.36
C SER A 72 -10.77 -1.80 2.02
N THR A 73 -11.61 -0.89 1.52
CA THR A 73 -12.20 -0.94 0.19
C THR A 73 -11.47 0.05 -0.73
N THR A 74 -11.66 -0.09 -2.04
CA THR A 74 -11.15 0.87 -3.04
C THR A 74 -12.09 2.07 -3.22
N GLU A 75 -13.04 2.27 -2.32
CA GLU A 75 -13.98 3.39 -2.37
C GLU A 75 -13.27 4.71 -2.07
N LYS A 76 -13.51 5.73 -2.90
CA LYS A 76 -12.95 7.06 -2.69
C LYS A 76 -13.71 7.80 -1.58
N PRO A 77 -13.03 8.36 -0.56
CA PRO A 77 -13.69 9.17 0.45
C PRO A 77 -14.22 10.49 -0.16
N PRO A 78 -15.14 11.19 0.54
CA PRO A 78 -15.50 12.55 0.19
C PRO A 78 -14.28 13.45 0.03
N PHE A 79 -14.27 14.30 -1.00
CA PHE A 79 -13.11 15.15 -1.33
C PHE A 79 -12.67 16.05 -0.16
N THR A 80 -13.61 16.49 0.68
CA THR A 80 -13.34 17.30 1.89
C THR A 80 -12.48 16.58 2.93
N HIS A 81 -12.35 15.25 2.87
CA HIS A 81 -11.49 14.51 3.80
C HIS A 81 -10.01 14.79 3.51
N TYR A 82 -9.63 15.09 2.27
CA TYR A 82 -8.25 15.40 1.90
C TYR A 82 -7.74 16.73 2.48
N ASP A 83 -8.63 17.59 3.00
CA ASP A 83 -8.23 18.76 3.80
C ASP A 83 -7.53 18.34 5.12
N TYR A 84 -7.69 17.08 5.54
CA TYR A 84 -7.14 16.51 6.78
C TYR A 84 -6.14 15.37 6.52
N PHE A 85 -6.37 14.55 5.49
CA PHE A 85 -5.39 13.55 5.03
C PHE A 85 -4.29 14.21 4.20
N THR A 86 -3.50 15.08 4.83
CA THR A 86 -2.44 15.83 4.16
C THR A 86 -1.12 15.07 4.14
N VAL A 87 -0.17 15.53 3.31
CA VAL A 87 1.19 15.00 3.28
C VAL A 87 1.89 15.13 4.64
N GLU A 88 1.60 16.17 5.40
CA GLU A 88 2.12 16.36 6.76
C GLU A 88 1.54 15.35 7.74
N PHE A 89 0.24 15.02 7.63
CA PHE A 89 -0.37 13.96 8.43
C PHE A 89 0.25 12.61 8.10
N LEU A 90 0.31 12.26 6.81
CA LEU A 90 0.90 10.99 6.37
C LEU A 90 2.39 10.90 6.71
N GLY A 91 3.14 12.00 6.69
CA GLY A 91 4.53 12.04 7.12
C GLY A 91 4.69 11.72 8.61
N LYS A 92 3.78 12.22 9.47
CA LYS A 92 3.73 11.82 10.89
C LYS A 92 3.43 10.33 11.03
N ILE A 93 2.46 9.82 10.28
CA ILE A 93 2.12 8.38 10.29
C ILE A 93 3.32 7.54 9.84
N LEU A 94 4.01 7.95 8.78
CA LEU A 94 5.21 7.29 8.26
C LEU A 94 6.33 7.21 9.32
N SER A 95 6.47 8.24 10.16
CA SER A 95 7.46 8.25 11.25
C SER A 95 7.18 7.24 12.38
N LEU A 96 6.02 6.58 12.37
CA LEU A 96 5.63 5.57 13.37
C LEU A 96 5.96 4.14 12.95
N LEU A 97 6.62 3.95 11.80
CA LEU A 97 6.94 2.62 11.25
C LEU A 97 7.94 1.82 12.11
N ASP A 98 8.59 2.39 13.12
CA ASP A 98 9.52 1.64 13.99
C ASP A 98 8.78 0.85 15.09
N ASP A 99 7.77 1.45 15.75
CA ASP A 99 7.14 0.87 16.95
C ASP A 99 5.81 0.13 16.67
N SER A 100 5.14 0.41 15.56
CA SER A 100 3.84 -0.19 15.19
C SER A 100 3.74 -0.53 13.71
N SER A 101 4.88 -0.98 13.16
CA SER A 101 5.21 -1.11 11.74
C SER A 101 4.10 -1.72 10.89
N ARG A 102 3.56 -2.87 11.31
CA ARG A 102 2.54 -3.59 10.52
C ARG A 102 1.20 -2.87 10.46
N LEU A 103 0.75 -2.28 11.56
CA LEU A 103 -0.53 -1.58 11.62
C LEU A 103 -0.48 -0.30 10.77
N ILE A 104 0.62 0.44 10.90
CA ILE A 104 0.89 1.65 10.11
C ILE A 104 1.00 1.29 8.63
N MET A 105 1.76 0.23 8.30
CA MET A 105 1.90 -0.23 6.92
C MET A 105 0.55 -0.61 6.32
N ARG A 106 -0.27 -1.38 7.04
CA ARG A 106 -1.63 -1.74 6.60
C ARG A 106 -2.49 -0.51 6.33
N PHE A 107 -2.45 0.50 7.20
CA PHE A 107 -3.17 1.74 6.97
C PHE A 107 -2.70 2.44 5.70
N LEU A 108 -1.39 2.60 5.51
CA LEU A 108 -0.83 3.27 4.32
C LEU A 108 -1.18 2.53 3.03
N LEU A 109 -1.11 1.19 3.03
CA LEU A 109 -1.50 0.35 1.88
C LEU A 109 -2.99 0.49 1.54
N ASN A 110 -3.86 0.39 2.54
CA ASN A 110 -5.31 0.55 2.39
C ASN A 110 -5.66 1.97 1.91
N PHE A 111 -5.03 2.99 2.49
CA PHE A 111 -5.20 4.37 2.07
C PHE A 111 -4.69 4.60 0.65
N ASN A 112 -3.62 3.93 0.20
CA ASN A 112 -3.14 4.05 -1.18
C ASN A 112 -4.10 3.41 -2.21
N ALA A 113 -4.91 2.44 -1.79
CA ALA A 113 -5.64 1.55 -2.69
C ALA A 113 -6.65 2.27 -3.61
N HIS A 114 -7.27 3.35 -3.13
CA HIS A 114 -8.32 4.08 -3.84
C HIS A 114 -7.81 5.18 -4.78
N PHE A 115 -6.51 5.50 -4.78
CA PHE A 115 -5.95 6.51 -5.67
C PHE A 115 -5.81 5.99 -7.09
N ASP A 116 -6.11 6.86 -8.05
CA ASP A 116 -5.75 6.64 -9.44
C ASP A 116 -4.24 6.88 -9.63
N HIS A 117 -3.75 6.51 -10.81
CA HIS A 117 -2.34 6.61 -11.15
C HIS A 117 -1.79 8.04 -11.00
N ASN A 118 -0.64 8.18 -10.36
CA ASN A 118 0.04 9.47 -10.08
C ASN A 118 -0.71 10.44 -9.14
N GLU A 119 -1.80 10.03 -8.50
CA GLU A 119 -2.54 10.85 -7.53
C GLU A 119 -2.24 10.48 -6.07
N SER A 120 -1.43 9.44 -5.85
CA SER A 120 -1.18 8.91 -4.51
C SER A 120 -0.50 9.92 -3.59
N LEU A 121 -1.23 10.33 -2.55
CA LEU A 121 -0.69 11.11 -1.45
C LEU A 121 0.36 10.34 -0.63
N VAL A 122 0.31 9.01 -0.63
CA VAL A 122 1.32 8.17 0.04
C VAL A 122 2.65 8.25 -0.71
N VAL A 123 2.63 8.13 -2.03
CA VAL A 123 3.80 8.31 -2.90
C VAL A 123 4.36 9.74 -2.76
N GLU A 124 3.50 10.76 -2.77
CA GLU A 124 3.91 12.14 -2.51
C GLU A 124 4.61 12.30 -1.16
N THR A 125 4.07 11.66 -0.13
CA THR A 125 4.63 11.69 1.22
C THR A 125 5.99 11.02 1.28
N LEU A 126 6.15 9.86 0.64
CA LEU A 126 7.42 9.15 0.55
C LEU A 126 8.49 9.99 -0.16
N ARG A 127 8.11 10.70 -1.24
CA ARG A 127 9.03 11.59 -1.95
C ARG A 127 9.59 12.69 -1.05
N ARG A 128 8.77 13.24 -0.14
CA ARG A 128 9.19 14.36 0.73
C ARG A 128 9.95 13.93 1.99
N ASN A 129 9.61 12.77 2.54
CA ASN A 129 10.13 12.36 3.84
C ASN A 129 11.24 11.31 3.74
N HIS A 130 11.24 10.52 2.67
CA HIS A 130 12.08 9.34 2.46
C HIS A 130 11.91 8.28 3.57
N SER A 131 11.80 7.00 3.22
CA SER A 131 11.68 5.96 4.24
C SER A 131 12.12 4.61 3.71
N LEU A 132 13.32 4.20 4.12
CA LEU A 132 13.88 2.89 3.78
C LEU A 132 13.18 1.78 4.58
N ALA A 133 12.74 2.08 5.80
CA ALA A 133 11.90 1.18 6.59
C ALA A 133 10.58 0.85 5.88
N PHE A 134 9.98 1.83 5.18
CA PHE A 134 8.78 1.59 4.37
C PHE A 134 9.05 0.60 3.24
N GLY A 135 10.15 0.76 2.49
CA GLY A 135 10.49 -0.15 1.41
C GLY A 135 10.68 -1.60 1.88
N GLN A 136 11.38 -1.80 2.99
CA GLN A 136 11.58 -3.12 3.60
C GLN A 136 10.24 -3.76 4.01
N LEU A 137 9.39 -3.00 4.72
CA LEU A 137 8.07 -3.48 5.15
C LEU A 137 7.12 -3.74 3.97
N LEU A 138 7.26 -2.98 2.88
CA LEU A 138 6.47 -3.19 1.66
C LEU A 138 6.80 -4.53 1.01
N ILE A 139 8.08 -4.88 0.91
CA ILE A 139 8.53 -6.18 0.40
C ILE A 139 8.03 -7.32 1.29
N ASP A 140 8.13 -7.15 2.61
CA ASP A 140 7.63 -8.13 3.58
C ASP A 140 6.12 -8.35 3.44
N GLU A 141 5.32 -7.28 3.33
CA GLU A 141 3.87 -7.38 3.16
C GLU A 141 3.49 -7.95 1.79
N LEU A 142 4.20 -7.59 0.71
CA LEU A 142 4.01 -8.19 -0.61
C LEU A 142 4.24 -9.70 -0.57
N ASN A 143 5.35 -10.14 0.04
CA ASN A 143 5.67 -11.57 0.13
C ASN A 143 4.68 -12.31 1.05
N ARG A 144 4.23 -11.69 2.15
CA ARG A 144 3.22 -12.26 3.06
C ARG A 144 1.86 -12.44 2.38
N LEU A 145 1.47 -11.48 1.55
CA LEU A 145 0.17 -11.45 0.85
C LEU A 145 0.23 -12.03 -0.56
N ARG A 146 1.34 -12.68 -0.94
CA ARG A 146 1.56 -13.18 -2.31
C ARG A 146 0.41 -14.03 -2.86
N ASN A 147 -0.09 -14.94 -2.03
CA ASN A 147 -1.19 -15.85 -2.39
C ASN A 147 -2.58 -15.29 -2.06
N ALA A 148 -2.67 -14.07 -1.56
CA ALA A 148 -3.95 -13.41 -1.30
C ALA A 148 -4.44 -12.69 -2.56
N ASN A 149 -5.75 -12.55 -2.68
CA ASN A 149 -6.36 -11.68 -3.69
C ASN A 149 -6.24 -10.19 -3.35
N ASP A 150 -5.57 -9.85 -2.24
CA ASP A 150 -5.30 -8.48 -1.83
C ASP A 150 -4.18 -7.90 -2.71
N LEU A 151 -4.53 -6.88 -3.48
CA LEU A 151 -3.63 -6.22 -4.41
C LEU A 151 -2.96 -4.97 -3.82
N ASN A 152 -3.26 -4.57 -2.58
CA ASN A 152 -2.86 -3.26 -2.05
C ASN A 152 -1.33 -3.10 -1.97
N ALA A 153 -0.62 -4.16 -1.53
CA ALA A 153 0.85 -4.15 -1.51
C ALA A 153 1.43 -4.06 -2.92
N MET A 154 0.91 -4.86 -3.86
CA MET A 154 1.36 -4.82 -5.25
C MET A 154 1.05 -3.48 -5.92
N LYS A 155 -0.13 -2.91 -5.66
CA LYS A 155 -0.51 -1.58 -6.14
C LYS A 155 0.40 -0.50 -5.59
N MET A 156 0.78 -0.56 -4.31
CA MET A 156 1.76 0.37 -3.74
C MET A 156 3.13 0.24 -4.42
N VAL A 157 3.62 -0.98 -4.67
CA VAL A 157 4.86 -1.19 -5.44
C VAL A 157 4.74 -0.57 -6.83
N PHE A 158 3.64 -0.86 -7.53
CA PHE A 158 3.36 -0.30 -8.85
C PHE A 158 3.40 1.22 -8.83
N ASP A 159 2.63 1.86 -7.93
CA ASP A 159 2.54 3.33 -7.82
C ASP A 159 3.92 3.97 -7.52
N VAL A 160 4.77 3.33 -6.73
CA VAL A 160 6.15 3.79 -6.48
C VAL A 160 7.01 3.72 -7.73
N PHE A 161 6.96 2.61 -8.48
CA PHE A 161 7.79 2.41 -9.68
C PHE A 161 7.32 3.20 -10.91
N THR A 162 6.05 3.60 -10.92
CA THR A 162 5.48 4.40 -12.00
C THR A 162 5.55 5.90 -11.76
N ALA A 163 5.85 6.30 -10.52
CA ALA A 163 6.18 7.68 -10.19
C ALA A 163 7.56 8.10 -10.75
N GLU A 164 8.13 9.17 -10.20
CA GLU A 164 9.43 9.69 -10.61
C GLU A 164 10.58 8.76 -10.17
N PRO A 165 11.59 8.48 -11.01
CA PRO A 165 12.63 7.49 -10.72
C PRO A 165 13.37 7.68 -9.37
N GLU A 166 13.50 8.91 -8.91
CA GLU A 166 14.22 9.29 -7.68
C GLU A 166 13.56 8.73 -6.40
N ILE A 167 12.26 8.42 -6.44
CA ILE A 167 11.59 7.85 -5.27
C ILE A 167 12.08 6.42 -4.96
N ILE A 168 12.49 5.68 -5.98
CA ILE A 168 12.92 4.27 -5.84
C ILE A 168 14.16 4.21 -4.95
N SER A 169 15.17 5.05 -5.24
CA SER A 169 16.44 5.07 -4.48
C SER A 169 16.32 5.64 -3.07
N THR A 170 15.22 6.35 -2.78
CA THR A 170 14.93 6.92 -1.44
C THR A 170 13.96 6.05 -0.63
N THR A 171 13.39 5.03 -1.25
CA THR A 171 12.46 4.07 -0.63
C THR A 171 13.11 2.70 -0.44
N PHE A 172 14.01 2.29 -1.32
CA PHE A 172 14.65 0.97 -1.30
C PHE A 172 16.17 1.07 -1.34
N TYR A 173 16.85 0.22 -0.57
CA TYR A 173 18.27 -0.05 -0.80
C TYR A 173 18.47 -0.95 -2.04
N ASP A 174 19.68 -0.97 -2.61
CA ASP A 174 20.00 -1.84 -3.75
C ASP A 174 19.72 -3.33 -3.47
N ASN A 175 19.99 -3.78 -2.24
CA ASN A 175 19.71 -5.15 -1.84
C ASN A 175 18.19 -5.41 -1.73
N ASP A 176 17.42 -4.43 -1.28
CA ASP A 176 15.95 -4.53 -1.22
C ASP A 176 15.37 -4.67 -2.64
N LEU A 177 15.92 -3.93 -3.61
CA LEU A 177 15.49 -4.01 -5.01
C LEU A 177 15.74 -5.38 -5.64
N ARG A 178 16.85 -6.04 -5.28
CA ARG A 178 17.10 -7.44 -5.69
C ARG A 178 16.06 -8.39 -5.10
N VAL A 179 15.83 -8.29 -3.80
CA VAL A 179 14.82 -9.13 -3.10
C VAL A 179 13.42 -8.87 -3.67
N LEU A 180 13.06 -7.62 -3.95
CA LEU A 180 11.80 -7.27 -4.58
C LEU A 180 11.68 -7.92 -5.97
N GLY A 181 12.75 -7.88 -6.77
CA GLY A 181 12.82 -8.58 -8.05
C GLY A 181 12.56 -10.08 -7.93
N ASP A 182 13.19 -10.75 -6.96
CA ASP A 182 12.96 -12.17 -6.66
C ASP A 182 11.49 -12.45 -6.35
N VAL A 183 10.91 -11.65 -5.44
CA VAL A 183 9.51 -11.79 -4.99
C VAL A 183 8.55 -11.59 -6.16
N LEU A 184 8.76 -10.55 -6.98
CA LEU A 184 7.91 -10.26 -8.15
C LEU A 184 8.00 -11.34 -9.21
N CYS A 185 9.21 -11.86 -9.50
CA CYS A 185 9.39 -12.95 -10.45
C CYS A 185 8.67 -14.21 -10.00
N GLN A 186 8.77 -14.55 -8.71
CA GLN A 186 8.04 -15.69 -8.15
C GLN A 186 6.52 -15.48 -8.21
N ASP A 187 6.05 -14.30 -7.80
CA ASP A 187 4.63 -13.95 -7.79
C ASP A 187 4.03 -13.97 -9.21
N LEU A 188 4.78 -13.52 -10.21
CA LEU A 188 4.37 -13.55 -11.62
C LEU A 188 4.05 -14.98 -12.11
N LEU A 189 4.86 -15.95 -11.69
CA LEU A 189 4.69 -17.35 -12.06
C LEU A 189 3.52 -17.97 -11.28
N ASP A 190 3.38 -17.63 -10.00
CA ASP A 190 2.40 -18.19 -9.08
C ASP A 190 0.97 -17.63 -9.29
N THR A 191 0.81 -16.36 -9.69
CA THR A 191 -0.50 -15.67 -9.68
C THR A 191 -1.30 -15.81 -10.98
N ASP A 192 -2.59 -16.10 -10.88
CA ASP A 192 -3.54 -16.09 -12.02
C ASP A 192 -4.34 -14.78 -12.11
N ILE A 193 -4.07 -13.82 -11.21
CA ILE A 193 -4.81 -12.56 -11.15
C ILE A 193 -4.30 -11.63 -12.23
N ARG A 194 -5.11 -11.42 -13.27
CA ARG A 194 -4.75 -10.63 -14.46
C ARG A 194 -4.23 -9.23 -14.12
N GLU A 195 -4.89 -8.53 -13.21
CA GLU A 195 -4.49 -7.18 -12.78
C GLU A 195 -3.12 -7.18 -12.10
N LYS A 196 -2.85 -8.20 -11.27
CA LYS A 196 -1.57 -8.40 -10.60
C LYS A 196 -0.45 -8.66 -11.61
N ILE A 197 -0.69 -9.52 -12.60
CA ILE A 197 0.25 -9.79 -13.69
C ILE A 197 0.58 -8.48 -14.44
N THR A 198 -0.43 -7.66 -14.75
CA THR A 198 -0.20 -6.36 -15.42
C THR A 198 0.74 -5.47 -14.61
N MET A 199 0.47 -5.31 -13.31
CA MET A 199 1.30 -4.49 -12.42
C MET A 199 2.72 -5.04 -12.30
N ILE A 200 2.88 -6.36 -12.15
CA ILE A 200 4.20 -6.99 -12.04
C ILE A 200 5.01 -6.79 -13.31
N LEU A 201 4.43 -7.04 -14.49
CA LEU A 201 5.13 -6.86 -15.77
C LEU A 201 5.58 -5.40 -15.97
N GLU A 202 4.76 -4.43 -15.57
CA GLU A 202 5.13 -3.02 -15.65
C GLU A 202 6.31 -2.66 -14.73
N VAL A 203 6.30 -3.17 -13.51
CA VAL A 203 7.41 -2.97 -12.56
C VAL A 203 8.69 -3.64 -13.08
N LEU A 204 8.61 -4.89 -13.57
CA LEU A 204 9.76 -5.61 -14.12
C LEU A 204 10.33 -4.94 -15.37
N GLU A 205 9.49 -4.34 -16.22
CA GLU A 205 9.92 -3.53 -17.35
C GLU A 205 10.81 -2.35 -16.89
N ARG A 206 10.36 -1.61 -15.87
CA ARG A 206 11.13 -0.49 -15.29
C ARG A 206 12.42 -0.97 -14.63
N MET A 207 12.39 -2.11 -13.95
CA MET A 207 13.57 -2.73 -13.36
C MET A 207 14.60 -3.19 -14.40
N SER A 208 14.16 -3.48 -15.63
CA SER A 208 14.99 -3.98 -16.73
C SER A 208 15.57 -2.89 -17.64
N CYS A 209 15.17 -1.62 -17.44
CA CYS A 209 15.74 -0.48 -18.17
C CYS A 209 17.26 -0.34 -17.91
N PRO A 210 18.02 0.39 -18.77
CA PRO A 210 19.48 0.57 -18.59
C PRO A 210 19.90 1.17 -17.24
N ASN A 211 19.06 2.01 -16.65
CA ASN A 211 19.26 2.59 -15.31
C ASN A 211 18.41 1.88 -14.23
N GLY A 212 17.83 0.73 -14.56
CA GLY A 212 17.03 -0.07 -13.66
C GLY A 212 17.90 -0.88 -12.70
N HIS A 213 17.28 -1.32 -11.60
CA HIS A 213 17.97 -2.02 -10.51
C HIS A 213 17.71 -3.54 -10.48
N GLY A 214 17.04 -4.08 -11.50
CA GLY A 214 16.68 -5.50 -11.57
C GLY A 214 17.82 -6.39 -12.06
N ASP A 215 17.84 -7.63 -11.58
CA ASP A 215 18.66 -8.68 -12.20
C ASP A 215 18.00 -9.14 -13.51
N LYS A 216 18.49 -8.57 -14.63
CA LYS A 216 17.96 -8.84 -15.98
C LYS A 216 17.99 -10.32 -16.34
N ARG A 217 18.97 -11.07 -15.84
CA ARG A 217 19.07 -12.50 -16.13
C ARG A 217 17.92 -13.25 -15.47
N GLN A 218 17.71 -13.01 -14.19
CA GLN A 218 16.63 -13.65 -13.45
C GLN A 218 15.25 -13.26 -13.98
N ILE A 219 15.04 -11.98 -14.28
CA ILE A 219 13.79 -11.49 -14.88
C ILE A 219 13.56 -12.19 -16.22
N GLY A 220 14.60 -12.26 -17.07
CA GLY A 220 14.53 -12.95 -18.35
C GLY A 220 14.18 -14.45 -18.23
N ASP A 221 14.82 -15.17 -17.30
CA ASP A 221 14.55 -16.59 -17.05
C ASP A 221 13.11 -16.83 -16.58
N SER A 222 12.59 -15.93 -15.73
CA SER A 222 11.22 -15.99 -15.22
C SER A 222 10.19 -15.71 -16.32
N LEU A 223 10.45 -14.71 -17.18
CA LEU A 223 9.59 -14.40 -18.33
C LEU A 223 9.55 -15.54 -19.37
N GLN A 224 10.69 -16.18 -19.64
CA GLN A 224 10.73 -17.38 -20.48
C GLN A 224 9.89 -18.50 -19.88
N THR A 225 10.03 -18.73 -18.57
CA THR A 225 9.23 -19.73 -17.86
C THR A 225 7.74 -19.41 -17.96
N LEU A 226 7.33 -18.16 -17.74
CA LEU A 226 5.94 -17.71 -17.88
C LEU A 226 5.39 -18.01 -19.28
N LEU A 227 6.11 -17.63 -20.33
CA LEU A 227 5.71 -17.80 -21.73
C LEU A 227 5.59 -19.28 -22.15
N LEU A 228 6.37 -20.17 -21.53
CA LEU A 228 6.35 -21.61 -21.82
C LEU A 228 5.33 -22.39 -21.00
N SER A 229 5.05 -21.96 -19.76
CA SER A 229 4.31 -22.76 -18.79
C SER A 229 2.88 -22.28 -18.54
N LYS A 230 2.54 -21.04 -18.88
CA LYS A 230 1.29 -20.41 -18.46
C LYS A 230 0.48 -19.86 -19.64
N GLU A 231 -0.80 -20.18 -19.68
CA GLU A 231 -1.74 -19.53 -20.59
C GLU A 231 -2.10 -18.14 -20.06
N ILE A 232 -1.45 -17.12 -20.62
CA ILE A 232 -1.71 -15.70 -20.34
C ILE A 232 -2.38 -15.02 -21.54
N SER A 233 -2.94 -13.82 -21.34
CA SER A 233 -3.53 -13.05 -22.43
C SER A 233 -2.48 -12.65 -23.47
N ASP A 234 -2.90 -12.41 -24.72
CA ASP A 234 -1.97 -12.01 -25.78
C ASP A 234 -1.29 -10.67 -25.49
N ASP A 235 -1.98 -9.74 -24.82
CA ASP A 235 -1.38 -8.47 -24.35
C ASP A 235 -0.25 -8.72 -23.33
N HIS A 236 -0.46 -9.65 -22.39
CA HIS A 236 0.57 -10.03 -21.42
C HIS A 236 1.75 -10.74 -22.09
N LYS A 237 1.50 -11.59 -23.09
CA LYS A 237 2.57 -12.23 -23.87
C LYS A 237 3.43 -11.19 -24.59
N GLN A 238 2.79 -10.28 -25.32
CA GLN A 238 3.49 -9.22 -26.05
C GLN A 238 4.35 -8.36 -25.11
N ARG A 239 3.82 -8.01 -23.94
CA ARG A 239 4.58 -7.26 -22.94
C ARG A 239 5.75 -8.06 -22.38
N ALA A 240 5.53 -9.31 -22.00
CA ALA A 240 6.59 -10.20 -21.51
C ALA A 240 7.71 -10.39 -22.55
N GLU A 241 7.37 -10.58 -23.83
CA GLU A 241 8.35 -10.67 -24.92
C GLU A 241 9.14 -9.37 -25.11
N SER A 242 8.49 -8.20 -24.98
CA SER A 242 9.16 -6.90 -25.04
C SER A 242 10.20 -6.76 -23.93
N ILE A 243 9.83 -7.09 -22.70
CA ILE A 243 10.73 -7.04 -21.53
C ILE A 243 11.87 -8.05 -21.69
N LEU A 244 11.59 -9.25 -22.20
CA LEU A 244 12.61 -10.27 -22.44
C LEU A 244 13.68 -9.78 -23.41
N ARG A 245 13.30 -9.02 -24.46
CA ARG A 245 14.27 -8.39 -25.38
C ARG A 245 15.14 -7.34 -24.68
N LEU A 246 14.55 -6.54 -23.78
CA LEU A 246 15.31 -5.57 -22.96
C LEU A 246 16.33 -6.26 -22.04
N CYS A 247 15.99 -7.44 -21.52
CA CYS A 247 16.89 -8.24 -20.69
C CYS A 247 18.07 -8.84 -21.49
N GLN A 248 17.90 -9.01 -22.80
CA GLN A 248 18.91 -9.61 -23.70
C GLN A 248 19.80 -8.58 -24.40
N SER A 249 19.46 -7.29 -24.36
CA SER A 249 20.11 -6.23 -25.14
C SER A 249 21.39 -5.65 -24.50
N GLU A 250 22.19 -6.47 -23.83
CA GLU A 250 23.51 -6.09 -23.26
C GLU A 250 24.67 -6.94 -23.81
#